data_AF-A0A815LZ55-F1
#
_entry.id   AF-A0A815LZ55-F1
#
_cell.length_a   1.000
_cell.length_b   1.000
_cell.length_c   1.000
_cell.angle_alpha   90.00
_cell.angle_beta   90.00
_cell.angle_gamma   90.00
#
_symmetry.space_group_name_H-M   'P 1'
#
loop_
_entity.id
_entity.type
_entity.pdbx_description
1 polymer ?
#
loop_
_entity_poly.entity_id
_entity_poly.type
_entity_poly.pdbx_seq_one_letter_code
_entity_poly.pdbx_strand_id
1 'polypeptide(L)'
;LNINPNSTPNMKKIICYIFSIPCTNAYVETIFSHMKHAWSDYRNRMDIELVDAELKIRMNSDYPCAYMCKYLLSQPDILNKIRTNEKYQQKKRRNIE
;
A
#
# COMPACT_ATOMS: atom_id res chain seq x y z
N LEU A 1 19.01 -13.02 -20.14
CA LEU A 1 19.62 -12.17 -21.20
C LEU A 1 21.05 -11.86 -20.79
N ASN A 2 22.03 -12.44 -21.48
CA ASN A 2 23.45 -12.20 -21.20
C ASN A 2 23.88 -10.93 -21.96
N ILE A 3 23.48 -9.76 -21.44
CA ILE A 3 23.77 -8.46 -22.04
C ILE A 3 24.93 -7.85 -21.26
N ASN A 4 26.04 -7.59 -21.93
CA ASN A 4 27.18 -6.89 -21.33
C ASN A 4 26.76 -5.43 -21.03
N PRO A 5 26.62 -5.04 -19.75
CA PRO A 5 26.10 -3.72 -19.37
C PRO A 5 27.00 -2.57 -19.80
N ASN A 6 28.27 -2.83 -20.11
CA ASN A 6 29.25 -1.83 -20.52
C ASN A 6 29.19 -1.52 -22.03
N SER A 7 28.57 -2.39 -22.84
CA SER A 7 28.50 -2.23 -24.30
C SER A 7 27.25 -1.47 -24.76
N THR A 8 26.13 -1.56 -24.03
CA THR A 8 24.85 -0.95 -24.41
C THR A 8 24.03 -0.43 -23.21
N PRO A 9 24.42 0.72 -22.60
CA PRO A 9 23.76 1.25 -21.40
C PRO A 9 22.28 1.64 -21.62
N ASN A 10 21.90 2.05 -22.84
CA ASN A 10 20.51 2.41 -23.17
C ASN A 10 19.59 1.19 -23.30
N MET A 11 20.14 0.04 -23.71
CA MET A 11 19.37 -1.19 -23.89
C MET A 11 18.87 -1.74 -22.55
N LYS A 12 19.68 -1.59 -21.48
CA LYS A 12 19.26 -1.93 -20.12
C LYS A 12 18.02 -1.12 -19.69
N LYS A 13 17.99 0.19 -19.97
CA LYS A 13 16.84 1.05 -19.62
C LYS A 13 15.56 0.60 -20.31
N ILE A 14 15.63 0.29 -21.61
CA ILE A 14 14.48 -0.19 -22.39
C ILE A 14 13.97 -1.52 -21.82
N ILE A 15 14.87 -2.45 -21.53
CA ILE A 15 14.51 -3.76 -20.98
C ILE A 15 13.84 -3.62 -19.60
N CYS A 16 14.40 -2.79 -18.71
CA CYS A 16 13.78 -2.51 -17.42
C CYS A 16 12.38 -1.89 -17.57
N TYR A 17 12.18 -0.99 -18.53
CA TYR A 17 10.88 -0.40 -18.80
C TYR A 17 9.86 -1.44 -19.29
N ILE A 18 10.24 -2.27 -20.26
CA ILE A 18 9.38 -3.34 -20.77
C ILE A 18 8.99 -4.31 -19.65
N PHE A 19 9.94 -4.70 -18.79
CA PHE A 19 9.66 -5.59 -17.66
C PHE A 19 8.92 -4.92 -16.49
N SER A 20 8.86 -3.59 -16.43
CA SER A 20 8.05 -2.89 -15.43
C SER A 20 6.56 -2.92 -15.74
N ILE A 21 6.19 -3.22 -16.99
CA ILE A 21 4.80 -3.32 -17.42
C ILE A 21 4.32 -4.75 -17.13
N PRO A 22 3.34 -4.94 -16.24
CA PRO A 22 2.80 -6.26 -15.98
C PRO A 22 2.06 -6.78 -17.22
N CYS A 23 2.30 -8.03 -17.60
CA CYS A 23 1.62 -8.67 -18.73
C CYS A 23 0.14 -9.00 -18.44
N THR A 24 -0.31 -8.88 -17.18
CA THR A 24 -1.66 -9.28 -16.75
C THR A 24 -2.27 -8.26 -15.81
N ASN A 25 -3.61 -8.20 -15.82
CA ASN A 25 -4.38 -7.38 -14.89
C ASN A 25 -4.52 -8.00 -13.49
N ALA A 26 -4.04 -9.24 -13.29
CA ALA A 26 -4.20 -9.98 -12.04
C ALA A 26 -3.62 -9.23 -10.82
N TYR A 27 -2.54 -8.47 -11.00
CA TYR A 27 -1.98 -7.63 -9.95
C TYR A 27 -2.95 -6.54 -9.51
N VAL A 28 -3.55 -5.83 -10.47
CA VAL A 28 -4.53 -4.77 -10.21
C VAL A 28 -5.83 -5.35 -9.63
N GLU A 29 -6.27 -6.50 -10.12
CA GLU A 29 -7.44 -7.22 -9.57
C GLU A 29 -7.22 -7.64 -8.10
N THR A 30 -5.99 -8.04 -7.75
CA THR A 30 -5.61 -8.35 -6.37
C THR A 30 -5.72 -7.11 -5.48
N ILE A 31 -5.25 -5.95 -5.95
CA ILE A 31 -5.40 -4.67 -5.26
C ILE A 31 -6.88 -4.35 -5.03
N PHE A 32 -7.73 -4.49 -6.06
CA PHE A 32 -9.17 -4.23 -5.94
C PHE A 32 -9.89 -5.21 -5.01
N SER A 33 -9.48 -6.48 -5.01
CA SER A 33 -9.99 -7.48 -4.07
C SER A 33 -9.66 -7.08 -2.63
N HIS A 34 -8.43 -6.67 -2.35
CA HIS A 34 -8.02 -6.18 -1.04
C HIS A 34 -8.75 -4.89 -0.65
N MET A 35 -8.89 -3.94 -1.59
CA MET A 35 -9.62 -2.69 -1.37
C MET A 35 -11.08 -2.97 -1.00
N LYS A 36 -11.76 -3.84 -1.74
CA LYS A 36 -13.16 -4.24 -1.48
C LYS A 36 -13.32 -4.86 -0.10
N HIS A 37 -12.36 -5.66 0.34
CA HIS A 37 -12.38 -6.25 1.68
C HIS A 37 -12.17 -5.18 2.77
N ALA A 38 -11.20 -4.28 2.59
CA ALA A 38 -10.85 -3.25 3.56
C ALA A 38 -11.92 -2.15 3.69
N TRP A 39 -12.53 -1.73 2.58
CA TRP A 39 -13.47 -0.60 2.50
C TRP A 39 -14.95 -1.00 2.58
N SER A 40 -15.27 -2.20 3.09
CA SER A 40 -16.66 -2.62 3.23
C SER A 40 -17.36 -1.92 4.41
N ASP A 41 -18.49 -1.26 4.15
CA ASP A 41 -19.29 -0.50 5.14
C ASP A 41 -19.74 -1.32 6.35
N TYR A 42 -19.83 -2.64 6.19
CA TYR A 42 -20.25 -3.57 7.23
C TYR A 42 -19.16 -3.84 8.29
N ARG A 43 -17.88 -3.85 7.90
CA ARG A 43 -16.76 -4.17 8.82
C ARG A 43 -15.91 -2.98 9.20
N ASN A 44 -15.57 -2.13 8.23
CA ASN A 44 -14.59 -1.07 8.43
C ASN A 44 -15.09 0.22 7.76
N ARG A 45 -15.59 1.15 8.57
CA ARG A 45 -15.94 2.53 8.15
C ARG A 45 -14.67 3.39 8.03
N MET A 46 -13.64 2.86 7.38
CA MET A 46 -12.36 3.53 7.19
C MET A 46 -12.50 4.61 6.12
N ASP A 47 -11.77 5.70 6.28
CA ASP A 47 -11.71 6.73 5.25
C ASP A 47 -10.93 6.24 4.03
N ILE A 48 -11.22 6.81 2.86
CA ILE A 48 -10.59 6.39 1.60
C ILE A 48 -9.07 6.61 1.67
N GLU A 49 -8.62 7.71 2.27
CA GLU A 49 -7.20 8.01 2.48
C GLU A 49 -6.51 6.96 3.35
N LEU A 50 -7.21 6.46 4.38
CA LEU A 50 -6.69 5.41 5.25
C LEU A 50 -6.59 4.06 4.53
N VAL A 51 -7.60 3.72 3.73
CA VAL A 51 -7.60 2.51 2.88
C VAL A 51 -6.46 2.55 1.87
N ASP A 52 -6.24 3.70 1.22
CA ASP A 52 -5.14 3.90 0.27
C ASP A 52 -3.77 3.72 0.95
N ALA A 53 -3.57 4.35 2.11
CA ALA A 53 -2.34 4.19 2.89
C ALA A 53 -2.12 2.73 3.32
N GLU A 54 -3.16 2.03 3.78
CA GLU A 54 -3.07 0.62 4.17
C GLU A 54 -2.71 -0.27 2.97
N LEU A 55 -3.35 -0.07 1.81
CA LEU A 55 -3.06 -0.82 0.59
C LEU A 55 -1.63 -0.60 0.13
N LYS A 56 -1.12 0.64 0.16
CA LYS A 56 0.27 0.93 -0.20
C LYS A 56 1.26 0.17 0.69
N ILE A 57 1.03 0.16 1.99
CA ILE A 57 1.87 -0.60 2.92
C ILE A 57 1.77 -2.09 2.61
N ARG A 58 0.55 -2.63 2.49
CA ARG A 58 0.32 -4.06 2.31
C ARG A 58 0.87 -4.61 0.98
N MET A 59 0.77 -3.84 -0.10
CA MET A 59 1.17 -4.28 -1.44
C MET A 59 2.66 -4.06 -1.73
N ASN A 60 3.33 -3.16 -1.00
CA ASN A 60 4.73 -2.79 -1.25
C ASN A 60 5.68 -3.13 -0.08
N SER A 61 5.17 -3.70 1.01
CA SER A 61 5.99 -4.15 2.13
C SER A 61 6.27 -5.64 2.03
N ASP A 62 7.54 -6.00 1.90
CA ASP A 62 8.01 -7.39 2.05
C ASP A 62 8.21 -7.79 3.53
N TYR A 63 7.96 -6.87 4.48
CA TYR A 63 8.11 -7.16 5.89
C TYR A 63 7.05 -8.16 6.38
N PRO A 64 7.46 -9.26 7.03
CA PRO A 64 6.53 -10.15 7.70
C PRO A 64 5.72 -9.39 8.76
N CYS A 65 4.46 -9.77 8.96
CA CYS A 65 3.59 -9.17 9.99
C CYS A 65 4.25 -9.16 11.38
N ALA A 66 5.02 -10.20 11.72
CA ALA A 66 5.75 -10.28 12.98
C ALA A 66 6.81 -9.17 13.13
N TYR A 67 7.50 -8.84 12.04
CA TYR A 67 8.48 -7.75 12.04
C TYR A 67 7.77 -6.39 12.16
N MET A 68 6.73 -6.19 11.36
CA MET A 68 5.96 -4.94 11.40
C MET A 68 5.31 -4.68 12.76
N CYS A 69 4.82 -5.73 13.42
CA CYS A 69 4.30 -5.64 14.79
C CYS A 69 5.40 -5.19 15.78
N LYS A 70 6.59 -5.81 15.72
CA LYS A 70 7.74 -5.38 16.55
C LYS A 70 8.16 -3.95 16.27
N TYR A 71 8.16 -3.55 15.00
CA TYR A 71 8.47 -2.17 14.59
C TYR A 71 7.44 -1.17 15.13
N LEU A 72 6.14 -1.47 15.03
CA LEU A 72 5.11 -0.60 15.60
C LEU A 72 5.23 -0.49 17.12
N LEU A 73 5.58 -1.60 17.80
CA LEU A 73 5.82 -1.60 19.25
C LEU A 73 7.00 -0.73 19.68
N SER A 74 8.00 -0.50 18.81
CA SER A 74 9.13 0.38 19.12
C SER A 74 8.85 1.87 18.88
N GLN A 75 7.68 2.21 18.31
CA GLN A 75 7.30 3.58 17.94
C GLN A 75 6.11 4.06 18.80
N PRO A 76 6.35 4.61 20.00
CA PRO A 76 5.29 5.01 20.93
C PRO A 76 4.38 6.11 20.37
N ASP A 77 4.91 7.00 19.54
CA ASP A 77 4.14 8.09 18.93
C ASP A 77 3.09 7.57 17.95
N ILE A 78 3.46 6.56 17.16
CA ILE A 78 2.57 5.91 16.20
C ILE A 78 1.51 5.10 16.95
N LEU A 79 1.90 4.35 17.99
CA LEU A 79 0.97 3.60 18.82
C LEU A 79 -0.09 4.50 19.46
N ASN A 80 0.31 5.67 19.96
CA ASN A 80 -0.62 6.64 20.52
C ASN A 80 -1.65 7.09 19.48
N LYS A 81 -1.22 7.42 18.26
CA LYS A 81 -2.11 7.79 17.14
C LYS A 81 -3.02 6.64 16.68
N ILE A 82 -2.54 5.40 16.69
CA ILE A 82 -3.35 4.23 16.35
C ILE A 82 -4.47 4.02 17.38
N ARG A 83 -4.16 4.28 18.66
CA ARG A 83 -5.09 4.12 19.79
C ARG A 83 -6.16 5.22 19.82
N THR A 84 -5.84 6.42 19.36
CA THR A 84 -6.83 7.50 19.29
C THR A 84 -7.88 7.22 18.21
N ASN A 85 -9.08 7.75 18.42
CA ASN A 85 -10.15 7.67 17.42
C ASN A 85 -9.97 8.69 16.28
N GLU A 86 -8.84 9.42 16.22
CA GLU A 86 -8.56 10.43 15.19
C GLU A 86 -8.74 9.88 13.77
N LYS A 87 -8.37 8.61 13.56
CA LYS A 87 -8.58 7.86 12.31
C LYS A 87 -10.04 7.72 11.85
N TYR A 88 -11.02 8.02 12.71
CA TYR A 88 -12.45 7.97 12.41
C TYR A 88 -13.17 9.33 12.50
N GLN A 89 -12.50 10.40 12.94
CA GLN A 89 -13.15 11.68 13.23
C GLN A 89 -13.57 12.47 11.98
N GLN A 90 -13.08 12.12 10.79
CA GLN A 90 -13.30 12.90 9.56
C GLN A 90 -14.76 12.87 9.07
N LYS A 91 -15.55 11.87 9.47
CA LYS A 91 -16.99 11.79 9.15
C LYS A 91 -17.80 12.97 9.72
N LYS A 92 -17.29 13.69 10.72
CA LYS A 92 -17.92 14.93 11.23
C LYS A 92 -17.77 16.14 10.31
N ARG A 93 -16.78 16.18 9.41
CA ARG A 93 -16.54 17.34 8.52
C ARG A 93 -17.42 17.34 7.27
N ARG A 94 -17.77 16.18 6.73
CA ARG A 94 -18.61 16.05 5.52
C ARG A 94 -20.12 16.31 5.72
N ASN A 95 -20.58 16.44 6.97
CA ASN A 95 -21.99 16.74 7.28
C ASN A 95 -22.21 18.22 7.67
N ILE A 96 -21.25 19.10 7.40
CA ILE A 96 -21.30 20.54 7.70
C ILE A 96 -21.26 21.37 6.39
N GLU A 97 -21.21 20.72 5.23
CA GLU A 97 -21.39 21.35 3.90
C GLU A 97 -22.74 20.96 3.31
#